data_AF-A0A1Y1KV02-F1
#
_entry.id   AF-A0A1Y1KV02-F1
#
_cell.length_a   1.000
_cell.length_b   1.000
_cell.length_c   1.000
_cell.angle_alpha   90.00
_cell.angle_beta   90.00
_cell.angle_gamma   90.00
#
_symmetry.space_group_name_H-M   'P 1'
#
loop_
_entity.id
_entity.type
_entity.pdbx_description
1 polymer ?
#
loop_
_entity_poly.entity_id
_entity_poly.type
_entity_poly.pdbx_seq_one_letter_code
_entity_poly.pdbx_strand_id
1 'polypeptide(L)'
;MHRHRARRWLFITFLVCGFLLLVLYIYEERMATIEGWTKTTSRDASHYVNPAYSTLLMKPRHLCPSQTYLMIIVCSSPPNFDQRIAVRETWGLLKNTSETKMYFLLGKTHNTTIQEFINIESDLYQDIVVDNFVDTYNNLTIKSLMLLKLVKLECKDRVKFVMKVDDDTFVNMNNLIQALKNVRRKSTMFGKLICRSRPIRDYYEKWFMPKDMYSKAIYPNYLSGTAYVMTTDIAVKLFETALTIPLVYLEDVYVTGR
;
A
#
# COMPACT_ATOMS: atom_id res chain seq x y z
N MET A 1 31.56 -25.71 -53.47
CA MET A 1 32.00 -25.88 -52.05
C MET A 1 31.78 -24.64 -51.16
N HIS A 2 31.97 -23.41 -51.65
CA HIS A 2 31.83 -22.17 -50.84
C HIS A 2 30.42 -21.87 -50.29
N ARG A 3 29.35 -22.11 -51.07
CA ARG A 3 27.96 -21.83 -50.66
C ARG A 3 27.50 -22.63 -49.42
N HIS A 4 27.97 -23.87 -49.26
CA HIS A 4 27.64 -24.71 -48.10
C HIS A 4 28.35 -24.25 -46.82
N ARG A 5 29.59 -23.75 -46.93
CA ARG A 5 30.30 -23.15 -45.78
C ARG A 5 29.62 -21.87 -45.30
N ALA A 6 29.24 -20.97 -46.21
CA ALA A 6 28.55 -19.73 -45.87
C ALA A 6 27.20 -19.97 -45.15
N ARG A 7 26.39 -20.93 -45.63
CA ARG A 7 25.13 -21.32 -44.98
C ARG A 7 25.34 -21.93 -43.59
N ARG A 8 26.41 -22.73 -43.40
CA ARG A 8 26.77 -23.27 -42.08
C ARG A 8 27.19 -22.17 -41.11
N TRP A 9 27.99 -21.20 -41.54
CA TRP A 9 28.38 -20.07 -40.69
C TRP A 9 27.18 -19.20 -40.30
N LEU A 10 26.28 -18.89 -41.25
CA LEU A 10 25.04 -18.15 -40.97
C LEU A 10 24.15 -18.87 -39.95
N PHE A 11 24.02 -20.19 -40.06
CA PHE A 11 23.25 -21.00 -39.11
C PHE A 11 23.90 -21.03 -37.72
N ILE A 12 25.22 -21.18 -37.64
CA ILE A 12 25.98 -21.13 -36.39
C ILE A 12 25.84 -19.75 -35.73
N THR A 13 25.98 -18.66 -36.50
CA THR A 13 25.81 -17.30 -35.96
C THR A 13 24.39 -17.07 -35.46
N PHE A 14 23.36 -17.59 -36.15
CA PHE A 14 21.98 -17.48 -35.68
C PHE A 14 21.75 -18.24 -34.36
N LEU A 15 22.29 -19.47 -34.24
CA LEU A 15 22.22 -20.24 -32.99
C LEU A 15 22.98 -19.56 -31.84
N VAL A 16 24.17 -19.02 -32.10
CA VAL A 16 24.97 -18.29 -31.09
C VAL A 16 24.24 -17.02 -30.66
N CYS A 17 23.72 -16.23 -31.59
CA CYS A 17 22.91 -15.05 -31.26
C CYS A 17 21.65 -15.43 -30.48
N GLY A 18 20.93 -16.49 -30.88
CA GLY A 18 19.76 -16.98 -30.15
C GLY A 18 20.10 -17.43 -28.73
N PHE A 19 21.21 -18.13 -28.53
CA PHE A 19 21.69 -18.52 -27.21
C PHE A 19 22.12 -17.32 -26.36
N LEU A 20 22.84 -16.35 -26.96
CA LEU A 20 23.22 -15.12 -26.26
C LEU A 20 22.00 -14.29 -25.85
N LEU A 21 21.00 -14.16 -26.71
CA LEU A 21 19.74 -13.49 -26.38
C LEU A 21 19.00 -14.22 -25.26
N LEU A 22 18.96 -15.56 -25.28
CA LEU A 22 18.38 -16.35 -24.19
C LEU A 22 19.14 -16.14 -22.87
N VAL A 23 20.48 -16.14 -22.90
CA VAL A 23 21.32 -15.91 -21.72
C VAL A 23 21.10 -14.50 -21.17
N LEU A 24 21.04 -13.49 -22.04
CA LEU A 24 20.75 -12.11 -21.65
C LEU A 24 19.35 -11.98 -21.04
N TYR A 25 18.33 -12.60 -21.65
CA TYR A 25 16.98 -12.63 -21.12
C TYR A 25 16.91 -13.28 -19.73
N ILE A 26 17.55 -14.45 -19.56
CA ILE A 26 17.62 -15.14 -18.25
C ILE A 26 18.39 -14.30 -17.22
N TYR A 27 19.44 -13.59 -17.66
CA TYR A 27 20.22 -12.71 -16.79
C TYR A 27 19.39 -11.50 -16.34
N GLU A 28 18.66 -10.85 -17.26
CA GLU A 28 17.73 -9.77 -16.93
C GLU A 28 16.66 -10.22 -15.95
N GLU A 29 15.98 -11.35 -16.19
CA GLU A 29 14.98 -11.88 -15.25
C GLU A 29 15.56 -12.14 -13.85
N ARG A 30 16.81 -12.64 -13.77
CA ARG A 30 17.47 -12.91 -12.49
C ARG A 30 17.91 -11.64 -11.76
N MET A 31 18.18 -10.57 -12.49
CA MET A 31 18.65 -9.29 -11.95
C MET A 31 17.52 -8.28 -11.77
N ALA A 32 16.32 -8.56 -12.29
CA ALA A 32 15.15 -7.73 -12.13
C ALA A 32 14.83 -7.51 -10.64
N THR A 33 14.73 -6.24 -10.26
CA THR A 33 14.38 -5.78 -8.91
C THR A 33 13.24 -4.80 -9.00
N ILE A 34 12.52 -4.62 -7.89
CA ILE A 34 11.52 -3.56 -7.78
C ILE A 34 12.24 -2.26 -7.46
N GLU A 35 11.86 -1.17 -8.12
CA GLU A 35 12.43 0.16 -7.84
C GLU A 35 12.26 0.50 -6.35
N GLY A 36 13.38 0.86 -5.70
CA GLY A 36 13.46 1.08 -4.24
C GLY A 36 13.71 -0.19 -3.41
N TRP A 37 13.46 -1.38 -3.95
CA TRP A 37 13.61 -2.67 -3.27
C TRP A 37 14.58 -3.60 -4.00
N THR A 38 15.86 -3.26 -3.91
CA THR A 38 16.96 -4.11 -4.40
C THR A 38 17.21 -5.29 -3.45
N LYS A 39 18.03 -6.26 -3.88
CA LYS A 39 18.43 -7.41 -3.07
C LYS A 39 19.15 -7.03 -1.77
N THR A 40 19.80 -5.87 -1.73
CA THR A 40 20.52 -5.35 -0.58
C THR A 40 19.69 -4.40 0.27
N THR A 41 18.51 -3.97 -0.20
CA THR A 41 17.60 -3.14 0.58
C THR A 41 17.08 -3.95 1.76
N SER A 42 17.20 -3.41 2.98
CA SER A 42 16.64 -4.04 4.18
C SER A 42 15.13 -4.24 4.02
N ARG A 43 14.62 -5.38 4.47
CA ARG A 43 13.17 -5.65 4.51
C ARG A 43 12.63 -5.64 5.94
N ASP A 44 13.42 -5.14 6.88
CA ASP A 44 12.98 -4.89 8.24
C ASP A 44 12.09 -3.64 8.26
N ALA A 45 10.81 -3.82 8.59
CA ALA A 45 9.85 -2.73 8.66
C ALA A 45 10.22 -1.65 9.68
N SER A 46 10.91 -2.01 10.77
CA SER A 46 11.26 -1.09 11.84
C SER A 46 12.17 0.06 11.37
N HIS A 47 12.99 -0.18 10.35
CA HIS A 47 13.88 0.83 9.75
C HIS A 47 13.10 1.96 9.06
N TYR A 48 11.89 1.67 8.58
CA TYR A 48 11.08 2.60 7.80
C TYR A 48 10.02 3.31 8.66
N VAL A 49 9.45 2.59 9.63
CA VAL A 49 8.28 3.09 10.36
C VAL A 49 8.60 3.72 11.71
N ASN A 50 9.81 3.51 12.26
CA ASN A 50 10.19 3.93 13.61
C ASN A 50 9.10 3.60 14.65
N PRO A 51 8.99 2.33 15.06
CA PRO A 51 7.80 1.82 15.76
C PRO A 51 7.60 2.37 17.18
N ALA A 52 8.64 2.95 17.78
CA ALA A 52 8.60 3.44 19.16
C ALA A 52 8.02 4.86 19.29
N TYR A 53 8.02 5.65 18.21
CA TYR A 53 7.68 7.07 18.26
C TYR A 53 6.77 7.49 17.11
N SER A 54 6.00 8.56 17.35
CA SER A 54 5.23 9.22 16.30
C SER A 54 6.18 9.96 15.36
N THR A 55 6.03 9.78 14.05
CA THR A 55 6.82 10.48 13.01
C THR A 55 5.96 11.42 12.17
N LEU A 56 4.76 11.72 12.65
CA LEU A 56 3.81 12.61 11.99
C LEU A 56 4.42 13.98 11.80
N LEU A 57 4.38 14.45 10.55
CA LEU A 57 4.80 15.79 10.15
C LEU A 57 3.64 16.79 10.21
N MET A 58 2.43 16.29 9.94
CA MET A 58 1.20 17.08 9.92
C MET A 58 0.04 16.21 10.38
N LYS A 59 -0.84 16.76 11.20
CA LYS A 59 -2.09 16.13 11.60
C LYS A 59 -3.17 17.17 11.87
N PRO A 60 -4.46 16.81 11.75
CA PRO A 60 -5.55 17.68 12.12
C PRO A 60 -5.53 18.03 13.61
N ARG A 61 -6.10 19.20 13.97
CA ARG A 61 -6.25 19.62 15.37
C ARG A 61 -7.01 18.60 16.24
N HIS A 62 -8.02 17.96 15.67
CA HIS A 62 -8.86 16.96 16.35
C HIS A 62 -8.78 15.60 15.65
N LEU A 63 -7.61 14.97 15.75
CA LEU A 63 -7.42 13.59 15.29
C LEU A 63 -8.14 12.60 16.22
N CYS A 64 -9.01 11.77 15.64
CA CYS A 64 -9.78 10.71 16.33
C CYS A 64 -10.51 11.20 17.59
N PRO A 65 -11.50 12.10 17.48
CA PRO A 65 -12.27 12.55 18.63
C PRO A 65 -12.91 11.38 19.38
N SER A 66 -13.20 11.60 20.66
CA SER A 66 -13.72 10.57 21.57
C SER A 66 -14.89 9.81 20.97
N GLN A 67 -14.86 8.47 21.06
CA GLN A 67 -15.92 7.56 20.59
C GLN A 67 -16.19 7.57 19.08
N THR A 68 -15.13 7.64 18.26
CA THR A 68 -15.25 7.45 16.81
C THR A 68 -15.63 6.01 16.48
N TYR A 69 -16.81 5.80 15.90
CA TYR A 69 -17.26 4.47 15.46
C TYR A 69 -16.47 3.95 14.26
N LEU A 70 -16.25 4.80 13.26
CA LEU A 70 -15.52 4.46 12.03
C LEU A 70 -14.51 5.56 11.69
N MET A 71 -13.23 5.21 11.68
CA MET A 71 -12.15 6.03 11.12
C MET A 71 -11.85 5.55 9.71
N ILE A 72 -11.94 6.44 8.73
CA ILE A 72 -11.63 6.17 7.32
C ILE A 72 -10.32 6.87 7.01
N ILE A 73 -9.35 6.12 6.51
CA ILE A 73 -8.06 6.63 6.09
C ILE A 73 -7.96 6.37 4.60
N VAL A 74 -8.07 7.45 3.83
CA VAL A 74 -7.93 7.45 2.39
C VAL A 74 -6.43 7.59 2.08
N CYS A 75 -5.82 6.54 1.54
CA CYS A 75 -4.45 6.54 1.10
C CYS A 75 -4.37 7.33 -0.21
N SER A 76 -3.82 8.54 -0.14
CA SER A 76 -3.64 9.44 -1.29
C SER A 76 -2.16 9.80 -1.44
N SER A 77 -1.77 10.46 -2.52
CA SER A 77 -0.40 10.94 -2.72
C SER A 77 -0.36 12.47 -2.75
N PRO A 78 0.77 13.11 -2.40
CA PRO A 78 0.93 14.57 -2.41
C PRO A 78 0.30 15.31 -3.62
N PRO A 79 0.53 14.89 -4.88
CA PRO A 79 -0.03 15.60 -6.05
C PRO A 79 -1.51 15.36 -6.31
N ASN A 80 -2.17 14.42 -5.62
CA ASN A 80 -3.54 13.97 -5.92
C ASN A 80 -4.62 14.90 -5.33
N PHE A 81 -4.50 16.21 -5.53
CA PHE A 81 -5.44 17.20 -5.01
C PHE A 81 -6.86 16.96 -5.55
N ASP A 82 -7.00 16.71 -6.85
CA ASP A 82 -8.29 16.50 -7.51
C ASP A 82 -9.00 15.23 -7.00
N GLN A 83 -8.26 14.15 -6.71
CA GLN A 83 -8.82 12.93 -6.15
C GLN A 83 -9.36 13.20 -4.74
N ARG A 84 -8.61 13.94 -3.90
CA ARG A 84 -9.08 14.31 -2.56
C ARG A 84 -10.31 15.19 -2.62
N ILE A 85 -10.36 16.16 -3.52
CA ILE A 85 -11.56 16.99 -3.76
C ILE A 85 -12.74 16.10 -4.19
N ALA A 86 -12.55 15.21 -5.17
CA ALA A 86 -13.59 14.31 -5.64
C ALA A 86 -14.13 13.43 -4.50
N VAL A 87 -13.26 12.87 -3.65
CA VAL A 87 -13.69 12.11 -2.46
C VAL A 87 -14.52 12.98 -1.51
N ARG A 88 -14.05 14.21 -1.18
CA ARG A 88 -14.76 15.14 -0.28
C ARG A 88 -16.13 15.54 -0.82
N GLU A 89 -16.23 15.80 -2.12
CA GLU A 89 -17.45 16.30 -2.75
C GLU A 89 -18.45 15.19 -3.12
N THR A 90 -18.02 13.92 -3.10
CA THR A 90 -18.88 12.78 -3.44
C THR A 90 -19.20 11.92 -2.23
N TRP A 91 -18.56 10.75 -2.08
CA TRP A 91 -18.91 9.76 -1.08
C TRP A 91 -18.40 10.10 0.33
N GLY A 92 -17.40 10.98 0.45
CA GLY A 92 -16.90 11.50 1.72
C GLY A 92 -17.76 12.62 2.32
N LEU A 93 -18.54 13.32 1.49
CA LEU A 93 -19.36 14.48 1.88
C LEU A 93 -20.29 14.18 3.06
N LEU A 94 -20.88 12.99 3.08
CA LEU A 94 -22.02 12.67 3.94
C LEU A 94 -21.66 12.22 5.36
N LYS A 95 -20.37 12.12 5.73
CA LYS A 95 -19.98 11.36 6.94
C LYS A 95 -18.82 11.89 7.78
N ASN A 96 -18.52 13.20 7.76
CA ASN A 96 -17.71 13.80 8.84
C ASN A 96 -18.58 14.09 10.09
N THR A 97 -19.26 13.05 10.61
CA THR A 97 -20.10 13.16 11.81
C THR A 97 -19.26 13.03 13.08
N SER A 98 -19.89 13.03 14.26
CA SER A 98 -19.19 12.66 15.51
C SER A 98 -18.75 11.20 15.49
N GLU A 99 -19.51 10.31 14.85
CA GLU A 99 -19.26 8.87 14.85
C GLU A 99 -18.36 8.39 13.70
N THR A 100 -18.28 9.11 12.58
CA THR A 100 -17.43 8.75 11.44
C THR A 100 -16.48 9.89 11.11
N LYS A 101 -15.19 9.58 10.99
CA LYS A 101 -14.15 10.55 10.65
C LYS A 101 -13.33 10.05 9.48
N MET A 102 -13.08 10.93 8.53
CA MET A 102 -12.29 10.65 7.34
C MET A 102 -11.02 11.50 7.35
N TYR A 103 -9.90 10.89 6.99
CA TYR A 103 -8.61 11.54 6.87
C TYR A 103 -7.90 11.06 5.61
N PHE A 104 -7.13 11.93 4.98
CA PHE A 104 -6.20 11.58 3.90
C PHE A 104 -4.82 11.35 4.49
N LEU A 105 -4.23 10.19 4.20
CA LEU A 105 -2.86 9.87 4.59
C LEU A 105 -1.92 10.05 3.40
N LEU A 106 -0.94 10.94 3.58
CA LEU A 106 0.10 11.26 2.60
C LEU A 106 1.50 10.94 3.16
N GLY A 107 2.43 10.62 2.28
CA GLY A 107 3.87 10.68 2.59
C GLY A 107 4.45 12.07 2.37
N LYS A 108 5.73 12.24 2.70
CA LYS A 108 6.45 13.48 2.43
C LYS A 108 6.72 13.66 0.94
N THR A 109 6.75 14.91 0.52
CA THR A 109 7.19 15.32 -0.82
C THR A 109 8.45 16.18 -0.73
N HIS A 110 9.33 16.07 -1.72
CA HIS A 110 10.49 16.97 -1.88
C HIS A 110 10.15 18.19 -2.74
N ASN A 111 8.97 18.21 -3.36
CA ASN A 111 8.51 19.34 -4.15
C ASN A 111 7.92 20.40 -3.22
N THR A 112 8.62 21.53 -3.09
CA THR A 112 8.26 22.63 -2.19
C THR A 112 6.91 23.25 -2.55
N THR A 113 6.62 23.42 -3.84
CA THR A 113 5.34 23.94 -4.32
C THR A 113 4.18 23.02 -3.94
N ILE A 114 4.33 21.70 -4.13
CA ILE A 114 3.31 20.73 -3.70
C ILE A 114 3.14 20.78 -2.16
N GLN A 115 4.23 20.90 -1.41
CA GLN A 115 4.18 21.01 0.05
C GLN A 115 3.43 22.27 0.52
N GLU A 116 3.62 23.42 -0.14
CA GLU A 116 2.89 24.65 0.14
C GLU A 116 1.39 24.47 -0.08
N PHE A 117 0.98 23.86 -1.20
CA PHE A 117 -0.42 23.56 -1.45
C PHE A 117 -1.02 22.57 -0.45
N ILE A 118 -0.26 21.57 0.00
CA ILE A 118 -0.69 20.65 1.07
C ILE A 118 -0.89 21.38 2.40
N ASN A 119 -0.02 22.34 2.73
CA ASN A 119 -0.19 23.15 3.95
C ASN A 119 -1.50 23.95 3.89
N ILE A 120 -1.78 24.61 2.76
CA ILE A 120 -3.03 25.35 2.53
C ILE A 120 -4.24 24.42 2.62
N GLU A 121 -4.18 23.26 1.97
CA GLU A 121 -5.25 22.26 1.98
C GLU A 121 -5.51 21.73 3.40
N SER A 122 -4.46 21.44 4.15
CA SER A 122 -4.56 20.97 5.54
C SER A 122 -5.19 22.02 6.44
N ASP A 123 -4.77 23.28 6.31
CA ASP A 123 -5.33 24.39 7.08
C ASP A 123 -6.82 24.57 6.80
N LEU A 124 -7.22 24.45 5.52
CA LEU A 124 -8.59 24.60 5.08
C LEU A 124 -9.50 23.45 5.53
N TYR A 125 -9.12 22.20 5.28
CA TYR A 125 -10.01 21.04 5.43
C TYR A 125 -9.84 20.30 6.76
N GLN A 126 -8.68 20.44 7.42
CA GLN A 126 -8.38 19.76 8.70
C GLN A 126 -8.60 18.23 8.63
N ASP A 127 -8.29 17.62 7.50
CA ASP A 127 -8.44 16.18 7.26
C ASP A 127 -7.16 15.52 6.71
N ILE A 128 -6.05 16.24 6.65
CA ILE A 128 -4.77 15.72 6.14
C ILE A 128 -3.89 15.22 7.29
N VAL A 129 -3.35 14.02 7.11
CA VAL A 129 -2.26 13.46 7.90
C VAL A 129 -1.07 13.24 6.97
N VAL A 130 0.08 13.83 7.32
CA VAL A 130 1.36 13.59 6.61
C VAL A 130 2.31 12.88 7.56
N ASP A 131 2.84 11.74 7.13
CA ASP A 131 3.86 10.99 7.87
C ASP A 131 5.20 10.97 7.10
N ASN A 132 6.31 10.74 7.82
CA ASN A 132 7.67 10.84 7.30
C ASN A 132 8.11 9.59 6.52
N PHE A 133 7.48 9.34 5.37
CA PHE A 133 7.90 8.32 4.40
C PHE A 133 7.79 8.84 2.97
N VAL A 134 8.58 8.28 2.06
CA VAL A 134 8.54 8.67 0.63
C VAL A 134 7.35 8.01 -0.05
N ASP A 135 6.47 8.83 -0.62
CA ASP A 135 5.22 8.39 -1.24
C ASP A 135 5.44 7.89 -2.67
N THR A 136 5.59 6.57 -2.82
CA THR A 136 5.66 5.89 -4.12
C THR A 136 4.77 4.66 -4.12
N TYR A 137 4.41 4.17 -5.30
CA TYR A 137 3.65 2.92 -5.45
C TYR A 137 4.33 1.74 -4.74
N ASN A 138 5.66 1.62 -4.87
CA ASN A 138 6.42 0.55 -4.25
C ASN A 138 6.54 0.70 -2.72
N ASN A 139 6.20 1.87 -2.17
CA ASN A 139 6.17 2.14 -0.73
C ASN A 139 4.75 2.10 -0.14
N LEU A 140 3.74 1.64 -0.87
CA LEU A 140 2.38 1.50 -0.35
C LEU A 140 2.33 0.63 0.92
N THR A 141 3.17 -0.40 1.00
CA THR A 141 3.28 -1.20 2.22
C THR A 141 3.71 -0.36 3.42
N ILE A 142 4.72 0.51 3.24
CA ILE A 142 5.17 1.43 4.29
C ILE A 142 4.02 2.40 4.66
N LYS A 143 3.30 2.94 3.66
CA LYS A 143 2.14 3.82 3.88
C LYS A 143 1.07 3.13 4.75
N SER A 144 0.71 1.88 4.45
CA SER A 144 -0.25 1.14 5.28
C SER A 144 0.30 0.82 6.66
N LEU A 145 1.60 0.59 6.82
CA LEU A 145 2.16 0.46 8.17
C LEU A 145 2.13 1.79 8.95
N MET A 146 2.32 2.93 8.30
CA MET A 146 2.14 4.25 8.94
C MET A 146 0.69 4.47 9.35
N LEU A 147 -0.29 4.04 8.53
CA LEU A 147 -1.70 4.01 8.89
C LEU A 147 -1.94 3.19 10.17
N LEU A 148 -1.43 1.95 10.23
CA LEU A 148 -1.62 1.11 11.40
C LEU A 148 -0.89 1.66 12.64
N LYS A 149 0.30 2.26 12.46
CA LYS A 149 1.05 2.95 13.52
C LYS A 149 0.26 4.13 14.08
N LEU A 150 -0.30 4.98 13.21
CA LEU A 150 -1.16 6.10 13.58
C LEU A 150 -2.31 5.64 14.47
N VAL A 151 -3.00 4.56 14.05
CA VAL A 151 -4.08 3.96 14.84
C VAL A 151 -3.57 3.50 16.20
N LYS A 152 -2.47 2.73 16.24
CA LYS A 152 -1.92 2.19 17.48
C LYS A 152 -1.50 3.27 18.46
N LEU A 153 -0.78 4.30 18.00
CA LEU A 153 -0.17 5.30 18.87
C LEU A 153 -1.16 6.41 19.27
N GLU A 154 -2.02 6.84 18.35
CA GLU A 154 -2.87 8.01 18.58
C GLU A 154 -4.33 7.64 18.84
N CYS A 155 -4.87 6.56 18.26
CA CYS A 155 -6.33 6.36 18.16
C CYS A 155 -6.88 5.06 18.78
N LYS A 156 -6.03 4.17 19.30
CA LYS A 156 -6.40 2.78 19.67
C LYS A 156 -7.61 2.66 20.63
N ASP A 157 -7.75 3.59 21.58
CA ASP A 157 -8.79 3.54 22.62
C ASP A 157 -10.03 4.37 22.25
N ARG A 158 -10.00 5.06 21.10
CA ARG A 158 -11.03 6.03 20.68
C ARG A 158 -11.80 5.60 19.44
N VAL A 159 -11.27 4.61 18.71
CA VAL A 159 -11.82 4.15 17.42
C VAL A 159 -12.29 2.70 17.54
N LYS A 160 -13.47 2.37 16.98
CA LYS A 160 -13.97 0.99 16.93
C LYS A 160 -13.58 0.25 15.64
N PHE A 161 -13.78 0.89 14.49
CA PHE A 161 -13.42 0.37 13.18
C PHE A 161 -12.50 1.33 12.45
N VAL A 162 -11.55 0.76 11.71
CA VAL A 162 -10.64 1.48 10.82
C VAL A 162 -10.84 0.96 9.41
N MET A 163 -11.02 1.86 8.46
CA MET A 163 -11.08 1.56 7.03
C MET A 163 -9.84 2.13 6.35
N LYS A 164 -9.14 1.29 5.60
CA LYS A 164 -8.18 1.74 4.57
C LYS A 164 -8.90 1.73 3.23
N VAL A 165 -8.69 2.76 2.43
CA VAL A 165 -9.24 2.86 1.07
C VAL A 165 -8.32 3.71 0.19
N ASP A 166 -8.24 3.39 -1.09
CA ASP A 166 -7.46 4.18 -2.06
C ASP A 166 -8.26 5.43 -2.51
N ASP A 167 -7.57 6.48 -2.95
CA ASP A 167 -8.19 7.75 -3.36
C ASP A 167 -8.87 7.69 -4.75
N ASP A 168 -8.70 6.60 -5.48
CA ASP A 168 -9.36 6.29 -6.76
C ASP A 168 -10.58 5.35 -6.60
N THR A 169 -11.04 5.15 -5.37
CA THR A 169 -12.14 4.23 -5.03
C THR A 169 -13.41 4.96 -4.61
N PHE A 170 -14.57 4.44 -5.04
CA PHE A 170 -15.89 4.87 -4.55
C PHE A 170 -16.39 3.95 -3.43
N VAL A 171 -16.92 4.53 -2.35
CA VAL A 171 -17.49 3.78 -1.22
C VAL A 171 -18.97 4.12 -1.04
N ASN A 172 -19.83 3.10 -1.07
CA ASN A 172 -21.21 3.26 -0.63
C ASN A 172 -21.28 3.29 0.91
N MET A 173 -21.18 4.49 1.48
CA MET A 173 -21.12 4.71 2.93
C MET A 173 -22.35 4.21 3.70
N ASN A 174 -23.54 4.29 3.10
CA ASN A 174 -24.78 3.83 3.75
C ASN A 174 -24.77 2.31 3.91
N ASN A 175 -24.39 1.57 2.86
CA ASN A 175 -24.27 0.12 2.91
C ASN A 175 -23.15 -0.31 3.85
N LEU A 176 -22.02 0.40 3.83
CA LEU A 176 -20.90 0.13 4.73
C LEU A 176 -21.31 0.23 6.20
N ILE A 177 -21.92 1.35 6.61
CA ILE A 177 -22.33 1.57 8.01
C ILE A 177 -23.35 0.52 8.44
N GLN A 178 -24.33 0.20 7.59
CA GLN A 178 -25.31 -0.85 7.88
C GLN A 178 -24.65 -2.22 8.05
N ALA A 179 -23.71 -2.58 7.18
CA ALA A 179 -22.95 -3.82 7.30
C ALA A 179 -22.16 -3.88 8.62
N LEU A 180 -21.48 -2.80 8.98
CA LEU A 180 -20.69 -2.74 10.22
C LEU A 180 -21.54 -2.80 11.48
N LYS A 181 -22.75 -2.22 11.48
CA LYS A 181 -23.69 -2.32 12.63
C LYS A 181 -24.13 -3.76 12.91
N ASN A 182 -24.11 -4.62 11.89
CA ASN A 182 -24.46 -6.04 12.01
C ASN A 182 -23.28 -6.93 12.44
N VAL A 183 -22.08 -6.37 12.60
CA VAL A 183 -20.89 -7.12 13.02
C VAL A 183 -20.97 -7.42 14.52
N ARG A 184 -21.07 -8.72 14.84
CA ARG A 184 -21.05 -9.23 16.23
C ARG A 184 -19.72 -9.82 16.66
N ARG A 185 -18.86 -10.18 15.70
CA ARG A 185 -17.54 -10.78 15.98
C ARG A 185 -16.59 -9.69 16.47
N LYS A 186 -15.82 -10.01 17.52
CA LYS A 186 -14.64 -9.25 17.92
C LYS A 186 -13.48 -9.66 17.01
N SER A 187 -12.50 -8.78 16.79
CA SER A 187 -11.28 -9.09 16.04
C SER A 187 -11.56 -9.57 14.61
N THR A 188 -11.99 -8.68 13.71
CA THR A 188 -12.39 -9.08 12.35
C THR A 188 -11.95 -8.07 11.29
N MET A 189 -11.68 -8.59 10.09
CA MET A 189 -11.46 -7.81 8.88
C MET A 189 -12.52 -8.11 7.83
N PHE A 190 -12.85 -7.11 7.02
CA PHE A 190 -13.86 -7.15 5.97
C PHE A 190 -13.27 -6.58 4.69
N GLY A 191 -13.52 -7.24 3.57
CA GLY A 191 -13.07 -6.78 2.26
C GLY A 191 -13.30 -7.86 1.20
N LYS A 192 -12.83 -7.59 -0.01
CA LYS A 192 -12.86 -8.59 -1.09
C LYS A 192 -11.73 -9.59 -0.87
N LEU A 193 -12.07 -10.80 -0.44
CA LEU A 193 -11.11 -11.89 -0.29
C LEU A 193 -10.59 -12.33 -1.66
N ILE A 194 -9.26 -12.36 -1.79
CA ILE A 194 -8.52 -12.94 -2.90
C ILE A 194 -7.91 -14.25 -2.42
N CYS A 195 -8.17 -15.33 -3.15
CA CYS A 195 -7.74 -16.67 -2.79
C CYS A 195 -6.86 -17.26 -3.88
N ARG A 196 -5.82 -18.03 -3.47
CA ARG A 196 -4.99 -18.84 -4.38
C ARG A 196 -4.34 -18.05 -5.52
N SER A 197 -4.15 -16.74 -5.38
CA SER A 197 -3.41 -15.95 -6.37
C SER A 197 -1.93 -16.30 -6.32
N ARG A 198 -1.24 -16.13 -7.46
CA ARG A 198 0.16 -16.51 -7.62
C ARG A 198 0.99 -15.25 -7.84
N PRO A 199 2.23 -15.20 -7.31
CA PRO A 199 3.15 -14.12 -7.63
C PRO A 199 3.42 -14.10 -9.14
N ILE A 200 3.23 -12.95 -9.77
CA ILE A 200 3.59 -12.75 -11.18
C ILE A 200 5.12 -12.72 -11.28
N ARG A 201 5.68 -13.49 -12.20
CA ARG A 201 7.15 -13.64 -12.36
C ARG A 201 7.69 -12.97 -13.61
N ASP A 202 6.81 -12.47 -14.46
CA ASP A 202 7.18 -11.63 -15.59
C ASP A 202 7.56 -10.24 -15.06
N TYR A 203 8.77 -9.77 -15.39
CA TYR A 203 9.30 -8.51 -14.87
C TYR A 203 8.69 -7.27 -15.53
N TYR A 204 8.06 -7.41 -16.69
CA TYR A 204 7.38 -6.31 -17.38
C TYR A 204 5.99 -6.02 -16.81
N GLU A 205 5.46 -6.94 -16.00
CA GLU A 205 4.14 -6.81 -15.38
C GLU A 205 4.18 -5.88 -14.16
N LYS A 206 3.15 -5.03 -14.03
CA LYS A 206 3.02 -4.05 -12.94
C LYS A 206 3.16 -4.66 -11.55
N TRP A 207 2.72 -5.92 -11.39
CA TRP A 207 2.71 -6.63 -10.12
C TRP A 207 3.76 -7.76 -10.06
N PHE A 208 4.87 -7.60 -10.80
CA PHE A 208 6.03 -8.49 -10.75
C PHE A 208 6.52 -8.72 -9.32
N MET A 209 6.71 -9.97 -8.94
CA MET A 209 7.23 -10.35 -7.64
C MET A 209 8.54 -11.15 -7.81
N PRO A 210 9.68 -10.58 -7.44
CA PRO A 210 10.96 -11.30 -7.43
C PRO A 210 10.91 -12.53 -6.52
N LYS A 211 11.61 -13.61 -6.91
CA LYS A 211 11.66 -14.85 -6.12
C LYS A 211 12.41 -14.69 -4.79
N ASP A 212 13.40 -13.82 -4.74
CA ASP A 212 14.16 -13.47 -3.55
C ASP A 212 13.32 -12.65 -2.55
N MET A 213 12.39 -11.83 -3.04
CA MET A 213 11.43 -11.13 -2.18
C MET A 213 10.35 -12.08 -1.65
N TYR A 214 9.77 -12.92 -2.53
CA TYR A 214 8.74 -13.89 -2.17
C TYR A 214 8.90 -15.21 -2.94
N SER A 215 9.38 -16.25 -2.26
CA SER A 215 9.76 -17.53 -2.86
C SER A 215 8.61 -18.53 -3.02
N LYS A 216 7.51 -18.37 -2.27
CA LYS A 216 6.38 -19.31 -2.33
C LYS A 216 5.64 -19.20 -3.66
N ALA A 217 4.99 -20.29 -4.06
CA ALA A 217 4.30 -20.39 -5.34
C ALA A 217 2.88 -19.77 -5.35
N ILE A 218 2.30 -19.58 -4.17
CA ILE A 218 0.92 -19.12 -3.96
C ILE A 218 0.96 -18.10 -2.82
N TYR A 219 0.29 -16.97 -3.00
CA TYR A 219 0.08 -16.02 -1.92
C TYR A 219 -0.91 -16.58 -0.90
N PRO A 220 -0.76 -16.23 0.38
CA PRO A 220 -1.82 -16.44 1.37
C PRO A 220 -3.11 -15.75 0.93
N ASN A 221 -4.26 -16.11 1.51
CA ASN A 221 -5.48 -15.36 1.25
C ASN A 221 -5.33 -13.95 1.83
N TYR A 222 -5.65 -12.93 1.04
CA TYR A 222 -5.57 -11.53 1.44
C TYR A 222 -6.83 -10.78 0.99
N LEU A 223 -7.03 -9.57 1.51
CA LEU A 223 -8.10 -8.68 1.06
C LEU A 223 -7.55 -7.73 0.00
N SER A 224 -8.31 -7.50 -1.06
CA SER A 224 -7.95 -6.54 -2.12
C SER A 224 -7.55 -5.18 -1.55
N GLY A 225 -6.44 -4.62 -2.07
CA GLY A 225 -5.91 -3.32 -1.64
C GLY A 225 -6.86 -2.14 -1.82
N THR A 226 -7.81 -2.20 -2.76
CA THR A 226 -8.77 -1.13 -3.05
C THR A 226 -9.46 -0.58 -1.80
N ALA A 227 -9.95 -1.49 -0.94
CA ALA A 227 -10.51 -1.13 0.36
C ALA A 227 -10.63 -2.35 1.29
N TYR A 228 -10.38 -2.14 2.57
CA TYR A 228 -10.71 -3.09 3.63
C TYR A 228 -10.99 -2.38 4.95
N VAL A 229 -11.81 -3.02 5.78
CA VAL A 229 -12.18 -2.53 7.12
C VAL A 229 -11.71 -3.53 8.16
N MET A 230 -11.21 -3.03 9.29
CA MET A 230 -10.76 -3.85 10.39
C MET A 230 -11.23 -3.28 11.72
N THR A 231 -11.36 -4.13 12.73
CA THR A 231 -11.47 -3.64 14.11
C THR A 231 -10.11 -3.12 14.59
N THR A 232 -10.13 -2.15 15.49
CA THR A 232 -8.89 -1.48 15.97
C THR A 232 -7.89 -2.45 16.60
N ASP A 233 -8.36 -3.48 17.29
CA ASP A 233 -7.49 -4.51 17.87
C ASP A 233 -6.74 -5.32 16.78
N ILE A 234 -7.35 -5.51 15.60
CA ILE A 234 -6.67 -6.11 14.46
C ILE A 234 -5.65 -5.14 13.88
N ALA A 235 -5.98 -3.85 13.75
CA ALA A 235 -5.03 -2.85 13.26
C ALA A 235 -3.72 -2.84 14.08
N VAL A 236 -3.85 -2.91 15.41
CA VAL A 236 -2.71 -3.00 16.34
C VAL A 236 -1.92 -4.29 16.13
N LYS A 237 -2.60 -5.44 16.06
CA LYS A 237 -1.94 -6.75 15.86
C LYS A 237 -1.22 -6.85 14.51
N LEU A 238 -1.82 -6.31 13.45
CA LEU A 238 -1.20 -6.26 12.12
C LEU A 238 0.08 -5.43 12.15
N PHE A 239 0.06 -4.26 12.81
CA PHE A 239 1.27 -3.44 12.96
C PHE A 239 2.37 -4.18 13.70
N GLU A 240 2.05 -4.81 14.84
CA GLU A 240 3.02 -5.56 15.64
C GLU A 240 3.60 -6.76 14.88
N THR A 241 2.74 -7.49 14.17
CA THR A 241 3.14 -8.63 13.35
C THR A 241 4.05 -8.19 12.21
N ALA A 242 3.73 -7.06 11.56
CA ALA A 242 4.52 -6.50 10.47
C ALA A 242 5.96 -6.13 10.86
N LEU A 243 6.25 -5.90 12.14
CA LEU A 243 7.61 -5.64 12.61
C LEU A 243 8.46 -6.91 12.75
N THR A 244 7.84 -8.10 12.69
CA THR A 244 8.52 -9.39 12.92
C THR A 244 8.80 -10.17 11.65
N ILE A 245 8.37 -9.65 10.49
CA ILE A 245 8.41 -10.35 9.21
C ILE A 245 9.06 -9.48 8.12
N PRO A 246 9.70 -10.09 7.11
CA PRO A 246 10.27 -9.33 6.00
C PRO A 246 9.19 -8.69 5.13
N LEU A 247 9.34 -7.39 4.87
CA LEU A 247 8.53 -6.60 3.96
C LEU A 247 8.43 -7.21 2.56
N VAL A 248 7.28 -6.97 1.95
CA VAL A 248 6.99 -7.20 0.53
C VAL A 248 6.32 -5.93 0.03
N TYR A 249 6.63 -5.47 -1.19
CA TYR A 249 6.16 -4.17 -1.67
C TYR A 249 4.66 -4.13 -1.98
N LEU A 250 4.06 -5.27 -2.35
CA LEU A 250 2.62 -5.43 -2.53
C LEU A 250 1.90 -5.40 -1.17
N GLU A 251 1.28 -4.26 -0.92
CA GLU A 251 0.68 -3.88 0.35
C GLU A 251 -0.42 -4.83 0.84
N ASP A 252 -1.36 -5.17 -0.03
CA ASP A 252 -2.49 -6.01 0.32
C ASP A 252 -2.08 -7.43 0.71
N VAL A 253 -1.17 -8.01 -0.08
CA VAL A 253 -0.52 -9.30 0.20
C VAL A 253 0.24 -9.26 1.53
N TYR A 254 0.95 -8.17 1.82
CA TYR A 254 1.76 -8.05 3.02
C TYR A 254 0.93 -7.83 4.29
N VAL A 255 0.04 -6.84 4.26
CA VAL A 255 -0.69 -6.35 5.43
C VAL A 255 -1.83 -7.29 5.81
N THR A 256 -2.58 -7.79 4.83
CA THR A 256 -3.81 -8.56 5.10
C THR A 256 -3.66 -10.05 4.84
N GLY A 257 -2.58 -10.45 4.18
CA GLY A 257 -2.32 -11.83 3.80
C GLY A 257 -1.60 -12.66 4.84
N ARG A 258 -1.66 -12.39 6.15
CA ARG A 258 -0.88 -13.18 7.12
C ARG A 258 -1.63 -13.43 8.42
#